data_AF-A0A841HJS2-F1
#
_entry.id   AF-A0A841HJS2-F1
#
_cell.length_a   1.000
_cell.length_b   1.000
_cell.length_c   1.000
_cell.angle_alpha   90.00
_cell.angle_beta   90.00
_cell.angle_gamma   90.00
#
_symmetry.space_group_name_H-M   'P 1'
#
loop_
_entity.id
_entity.type
_entity.pdbx_description
1 polymer ?
#
loop_
_entity_poly.entity_id
_entity_poly.type
_entity_poly.pdbx_seq_one_letter_code
_entity_poly.pdbx_strand_id
1 'polypeptide(L)'
;MDRKYIQNEHIVDRYLAGELTVREARDFEKFCLEHPDFLNSLPIPVRLKARLSRRPLEESETGMFPAIPSSATRAALAASDEGFDVDEEQEKWERSSSSSGGGVSRTVVIAMGVALIAAIGGLIAYAMHAGALSDKLKQAQRELKVTEMQAPASKQAYRVQLAQSKPGRPTLSLGWMQPPQMLDLIVPVVEEPYGTFQITIDKADGTRVMQIHRIARDSNKEIRLGLNSSAFGPGDYVLKFEGYTWKGQLQPAGWVVLGLE
;
A
#
# COMPACT_ATOMS: atom_id res chain seq x y z
N MET A 1 26.19 18.54 -10.82
CA MET A 1 25.42 17.86 -11.88
C MET A 1 25.17 18.87 -12.99
N ASP A 2 25.21 18.48 -14.26
CA ASP A 2 25.11 19.42 -15.38
C ASP A 2 23.80 19.27 -16.16
N ARG A 3 23.31 20.36 -16.77
CA ARG A 3 22.07 20.37 -17.56
C ARG A 3 22.03 19.30 -18.67
N LYS A 4 23.16 19.08 -19.34
CA LYS A 4 23.28 18.06 -20.41
C LYS A 4 23.14 16.65 -19.86
N TYR A 5 23.70 16.40 -18.68
CA TYR A 5 23.61 15.11 -18.00
C TYR A 5 22.17 14.81 -17.55
N ILE A 6 21.47 15.82 -17.01
CA ILE A 6 20.07 15.70 -16.58
C ILE A 6 19.14 15.33 -17.75
N GLN A 7 19.40 15.88 -18.94
CA GLN A 7 18.63 15.59 -20.14
C GLN A 7 18.96 14.23 -20.75
N ASN A 8 20.24 13.87 -20.84
CA ASN A 8 20.67 12.63 -21.48
C ASN A 8 20.30 11.38 -20.64
N GLU A 9 20.40 11.47 -19.32
CA GLU A 9 20.15 10.34 -18.41
C GLU A 9 18.71 10.31 -17.86
N HIS A 10 17.81 11.11 -18.44
CA HIS A 10 16.39 11.19 -18.03
C HIS A 10 16.21 11.33 -16.51
N ILE A 11 17.06 12.14 -15.88
CA ILE A 11 17.17 12.25 -14.43
C ILE A 11 15.86 12.71 -13.79
N VAL A 12 15.12 13.57 -14.49
CA VAL A 12 13.81 14.07 -14.03
C VAL A 12 12.81 12.93 -13.90
N ASP A 13 12.71 12.06 -14.92
CA ASP A 13 11.76 10.95 -14.95
C ASP A 13 12.13 9.90 -13.90
N ARG A 14 13.42 9.57 -13.79
CA ARG A 14 13.93 8.64 -12.77
C ARG A 14 13.77 9.18 -11.34
N TYR A 15 13.88 10.50 -11.15
CA TYR A 15 13.65 11.13 -9.84
C TYR A 15 12.16 11.05 -9.46
N LEU A 16 11.25 11.26 -10.42
CA LEU A 16 9.81 11.09 -10.21
C LEU A 16 9.42 9.62 -9.94
N ALA A 17 10.13 8.67 -10.55
CA ALA A 17 9.93 7.23 -10.34
C ALA A 17 10.60 6.69 -9.05
N GLY A 18 11.48 7.47 -8.41
CA GLY A 18 12.23 7.04 -7.22
C GLY A 18 13.41 6.11 -7.52
N GLU A 19 13.90 6.09 -8.75
CA GLU A 19 14.97 5.21 -9.25
C GLU A 19 16.36 5.89 -9.25
N LEU A 20 16.45 7.10 -8.68
CA LEU A 20 17.71 7.79 -8.49
C LEU A 20 18.41 7.29 -7.22
N THR A 21 19.73 7.14 -7.28
CA THR A 21 20.51 6.88 -6.06
C THR A 21 20.48 8.10 -5.14
N VAL A 22 20.70 7.90 -3.84
CA VAL A 22 20.68 8.97 -2.82
C VAL A 22 21.64 10.11 -3.18
N ARG A 23 22.80 9.79 -3.76
CA ARG A 23 23.79 10.78 -4.20
C ARG A 23 23.29 11.59 -5.39
N GLU A 24 22.76 10.92 -6.41
CA GLU A 24 22.20 11.58 -7.60
C GLU A 24 21.00 12.45 -7.24
N ALA A 25 20.14 12.01 -6.31
CA ALA A 25 18.98 12.78 -5.86
C ALA A 25 19.41 14.09 -5.19
N ARG A 26 20.43 14.05 -4.32
CA ARG A 26 20.98 15.25 -3.67
C ARG A 26 21.64 16.19 -4.69
N ASP A 27 22.38 15.64 -5.65
CA ASP A 27 23.04 16.44 -6.68
C ASP A 27 22.03 17.13 -7.61
N PHE A 28 20.91 16.45 -7.92
CA PHE A 28 19.80 17.00 -8.68
C PHE A 28 19.02 18.07 -7.91
N GLU A 29 18.72 17.84 -6.63
CA GLU A 29 18.05 18.81 -5.75
C GLU A 29 18.89 20.07 -5.58
N LYS A 30 20.21 19.93 -5.38
CA LYS A 30 21.16 21.04 -5.32
C LYS A 30 21.18 21.84 -6.63
N PHE A 31 21.19 21.16 -7.77
CA PHE A 31 21.14 21.81 -9.08
C PHE A 31 19.83 22.59 -9.30
N CYS A 32 18.69 22.07 -8.85
CA CYS A 32 17.40 22.75 -8.93
C CYS A 32 17.34 24.02 -8.06
N LEU A 33 18.04 24.04 -6.92
CA LEU A 33 18.18 25.21 -6.06
C LEU A 33 19.08 26.28 -6.69
N GLU A 34 20.15 25.88 -7.37
CA GLU A 34 21.10 26.78 -8.02
C GLU A 34 20.57 27.37 -9.34
N HIS A 35 19.63 26.67 -10.00
CA HIS A 35 19.06 27.08 -11.29
C HIS A 35 17.52 27.15 -11.26
N PRO A 36 16.93 28.22 -10.68
CA PRO A 36 15.47 28.36 -10.55
C PRO A 36 14.74 28.45 -11.90
N ASP A 37 15.38 29.01 -12.92
CA ASP A 37 14.81 29.08 -14.28
C ASP A 37 14.61 27.69 -14.90
N PHE A 38 15.54 26.78 -14.63
CA PHE A 38 15.44 25.39 -15.06
C PHE A 38 14.28 24.70 -14.34
N LEU A 39 14.18 24.84 -13.01
CA LEU A 39 13.10 24.26 -12.20
C LEU A 39 11.70 24.74 -12.66
N ASN A 40 11.58 26.01 -13.03
CA ASN A 40 10.33 26.58 -13.52
C ASN A 40 9.92 26.00 -14.88
N SER A 41 10.88 25.68 -15.75
CA SER A 41 10.65 25.10 -17.07
C SER A 41 10.24 23.62 -17.07
N LEU A 42 10.48 22.90 -15.97
CA LEU A 42 10.18 21.46 -15.90
C LEU A 42 8.66 21.19 -15.83
N PRO A 43 8.14 20.15 -16.52
CA PRO A 43 6.73 19.77 -16.48
C PRO A 43 6.37 18.99 -15.20
N ILE A 44 6.75 19.53 -14.04
CA ILE A 44 6.62 18.89 -12.73
C ILE A 44 5.45 19.54 -11.95
N PRO A 45 4.69 18.76 -11.14
CA PRO A 45 3.63 19.30 -10.28
C PRO A 45 4.10 20.43 -9.37
N VAL A 46 3.27 21.46 -9.22
CA VAL A 46 3.55 22.69 -8.44
C VAL A 46 4.02 22.38 -7.01
N ARG A 47 3.49 21.33 -6.39
CA ARG A 47 3.89 20.88 -5.05
C ARG A 47 5.33 20.39 -4.98
N LEU A 48 5.81 19.68 -6.00
CA LEU A 48 7.18 19.17 -6.03
C LEU A 48 8.16 20.29 -6.37
N LYS A 49 7.79 21.21 -7.26
CA LYS A 49 8.56 22.45 -7.47
C LYS A 49 8.75 23.24 -6.18
N ALA A 50 7.69 23.40 -5.39
CA ALA A 50 7.74 24.09 -4.11
C ALA A 50 8.59 23.35 -3.04
N ARG A 51 8.79 22.04 -3.17
CA ARG A 51 9.72 21.28 -2.31
C ARG A 51 11.17 21.44 -2.77
N LEU A 52 11.41 21.32 -4.08
CA LEU A 52 12.74 21.45 -4.69
C LEU A 52 13.28 22.89 -4.61
N SER A 53 12.40 23.89 -4.50
CA SER A 53 12.79 25.29 -4.31
C SER A 53 13.09 25.67 -2.85
N ARG A 54 12.84 24.77 -1.90
CA ARG A 54 13.12 25.03 -0.47
C ARG A 54 14.48 24.46 -0.14
N ARG A 55 15.38 25.33 0.34
CA ARG A 55 16.67 24.92 0.89
C ARG A 55 16.41 24.02 2.10
N PRO A 56 16.88 22.75 2.12
CA PRO A 56 16.80 21.95 3.32
C PRO A 56 17.61 22.63 4.43
N LEU A 57 17.06 22.68 5.65
CA LEU A 57 17.77 23.11 6.85
C LEU A 57 18.96 22.15 7.05
N GLU A 58 20.17 22.68 7.02
CA GLU A 58 21.40 21.95 7.30
C GLU A 58 21.49 21.56 8.78
N GLU A 59 20.61 20.68 9.27
CA GLU A 59 20.79 19.98 10.57
C GLU A 59 19.75 18.90 10.90
N SER A 60 19.02 18.35 9.93
CA SER A 60 18.16 17.18 10.20
C SER A 60 18.83 15.88 9.76
N GLU A 61 19.71 15.37 10.62
CA GLU A 61 20.15 13.97 10.63
C GLU A 61 19.02 12.99 11.06
N THR A 62 17.75 13.41 11.00
CA THR A 62 16.59 12.62 11.43
C THR A 62 15.59 12.42 10.30
N GLY A 63 16.08 11.79 9.23
CA GLY A 63 15.29 11.04 8.26
C GLY A 63 15.58 9.53 8.34
N MET A 64 16.03 9.02 9.50
CA MET A 64 16.39 7.62 9.68
C MET A 64 15.16 6.84 10.20
N PHE A 65 14.28 6.43 9.29
CA PHE A 65 13.74 5.08 9.46
C PHE A 65 14.87 4.14 9.06
N PRO A 66 15.38 3.27 9.96
CA PRO A 66 16.26 2.20 9.51
C PRO A 66 15.43 1.38 8.53
N ALA A 67 15.80 1.44 7.24
CA ALA A 67 15.30 0.49 6.28
C ALA A 67 15.66 -0.89 6.86
N ILE A 68 14.66 -1.60 7.36
CA ILE A 68 14.79 -3.03 7.63
C ILE A 68 15.22 -3.58 6.27
N PRO A 69 16.45 -4.12 6.12
CA PRO A 69 16.90 -4.59 4.83
C PRO A 69 15.91 -5.67 4.40
N SER A 70 15.28 -5.47 3.26
CA SER A 70 14.47 -6.49 2.59
C SER A 70 15.26 -7.80 2.62
N SER A 71 14.59 -8.93 2.89
CA SER A 71 15.23 -10.25 3.00
C SER A 71 16.14 -10.60 1.80
N ALA A 72 15.88 -10.01 0.63
CA ALA A 72 16.73 -10.10 -0.55
C ALA A 72 18.14 -9.49 -0.35
N THR A 73 18.27 -8.33 0.31
CA THR A 73 19.56 -7.67 0.57
C THR A 73 20.35 -8.42 1.65
N ARG A 74 19.67 -9.02 2.64
CA ARG A 74 20.33 -9.87 3.66
C ARG A 74 20.87 -11.17 3.04
N ALA A 75 20.15 -11.77 2.08
CA ALA A 75 20.62 -12.96 1.37
C ALA A 75 21.82 -12.67 0.46
N ALA A 76 21.84 -11.52 -0.21
CA ALA A 76 22.98 -11.11 -1.04
C ALA A 76 24.24 -10.82 -0.22
N LEU A 77 24.10 -10.18 0.95
CA LEU A 77 25.22 -9.92 1.85
C LEU A 77 25.75 -11.18 2.55
N ALA A 78 24.86 -12.14 2.89
CA ALA A 78 25.28 -13.42 3.47
C ALA A 78 26.01 -14.32 2.46
N ALA A 79 25.68 -14.22 1.16
CA ALA A 79 26.38 -14.94 0.10
C ALA A 79 27.78 -14.37 -0.23
N SER A 80 28.07 -13.13 0.20
CA SER A 80 29.38 -12.49 -0.02
C SER A 80 30.35 -12.61 1.17
N ASP A 81 29.92 -13.21 2.29
CA ASP A 81 30.73 -13.36 3.52
C ASP A 81 31.25 -14.80 3.73
N GLU A 82 30.84 -15.74 2.87
CA GLU A 82 31.52 -17.04 2.74
C GLU A 82 32.73 -16.84 1.83
N GLY A 83 33.89 -16.59 2.44
CA GLY A 83 35.18 -16.41 1.77
C GLY A 83 35.42 -17.50 0.73
N PHE A 84 35.28 -17.13 -0.54
CA PHE A 84 35.70 -17.93 -1.68
C PHE A 84 37.15 -17.56 -1.97
N ASP A 85 38.06 -18.34 -1.40
CA ASP A 85 39.50 -18.13 -1.57
C ASP A 85 39.91 -18.66 -2.96
N VAL A 86 40.03 -17.74 -3.92
CA VAL A 86 40.32 -18.06 -5.34
C VAL A 86 41.76 -18.59 -5.51
N ASP A 87 42.62 -18.40 -4.50
CA ASP A 87 44.04 -18.74 -4.58
C ASP A 87 44.37 -20.18 -4.16
N GLU A 88 43.50 -20.87 -3.39
CA GLU A 88 43.74 -22.27 -2.98
C GLU A 88 43.41 -23.31 -4.08
N GLU A 89 42.59 -22.97 -5.08
CA GLU A 89 42.30 -23.89 -6.19
C GLU A 89 43.32 -23.78 -7.35
N GLN A 90 44.07 -22.68 -7.49
CA GLN A 90 45.05 -22.55 -8.58
C GLN A 90 46.31 -23.41 -8.36
N GLU A 91 46.75 -23.66 -7.13
CA GLU A 91 47.96 -24.46 -6.87
C GLU A 91 47.76 -25.98 -7.07
N LYS A 92 46.51 -26.46 -7.13
CA LYS A 92 46.22 -27.89 -7.37
C LYS A 92 46.14 -28.25 -8.85
N TRP A 93 45.97 -27.27 -9.74
CA TRP A 93 45.80 -27.52 -11.18
C TRP A 93 47.13 -27.57 -11.97
N GLU A 94 48.23 -27.05 -11.45
CA GLU A 94 49.50 -27.00 -12.19
C GLU A 94 50.36 -28.28 -12.14
N ARG A 95 49.97 -29.31 -11.38
CA ARG A 95 50.77 -30.55 -11.23
C ARG A 95 50.27 -31.78 -11.99
N SER A 96 49.28 -31.66 -12.87
CA SER A 96 48.70 -32.82 -13.57
C SER A 96 48.79 -32.81 -15.10
N SER A 97 49.64 -31.96 -15.69
CA SER A 97 49.92 -31.97 -17.13
C SER A 97 51.10 -32.89 -17.48
N SER A 98 50.98 -34.19 -17.21
CA SER A 98 51.81 -35.15 -17.92
C SER A 98 51.10 -36.47 -18.22
N SER A 99 51.15 -36.83 -19.50
CA SER A 99 50.94 -38.15 -20.10
C SER A 99 49.56 -38.51 -20.67
N SER A 100 49.62 -38.88 -21.95
CA SER A 100 48.72 -39.76 -22.72
C SER A 100 47.32 -39.22 -23.05
N GLY A 101 46.86 -39.16 -24.30
CA GLY A 101 47.05 -40.13 -25.36
C GLY A 101 45.84 -41.07 -25.42
N GLY A 102 44.78 -40.66 -26.12
CA GLY A 102 43.74 -41.55 -26.67
C GLY A 102 42.76 -42.20 -25.70
N GLY A 103 41.55 -41.64 -25.60
CA GLY A 103 40.36 -42.34 -25.10
C GLY A 103 39.50 -41.50 -24.17
N VAL A 104 38.38 -40.99 -24.69
CA VAL A 104 37.35 -40.36 -23.86
C VAL A 104 36.83 -41.42 -22.88
N SER A 105 37.15 -41.28 -21.60
CA SER A 105 36.73 -42.22 -20.57
C SER A 105 35.21 -42.11 -20.38
N ARG A 106 34.52 -43.26 -20.40
CA ARG A 106 33.07 -43.37 -20.17
C ARG A 106 32.62 -42.61 -18.91
N THR A 107 33.48 -42.50 -17.91
CA THR A 107 33.21 -41.82 -16.64
C THR A 107 33.06 -40.30 -16.81
N VAL A 108 33.83 -39.65 -17.69
CA VAL A 108 33.70 -38.21 -17.98
C VAL A 108 32.39 -37.92 -18.73
N VAL A 109 32.02 -38.78 -19.68
CA VAL A 109 30.75 -38.64 -20.42
C VAL A 109 29.55 -38.83 -19.49
N ILE A 110 29.62 -39.80 -18.57
CA ILE A 110 28.57 -40.03 -17.58
C ILE A 110 28.47 -38.86 -16.60
N ALA A 111 29.58 -38.33 -16.10
CA ALA A 111 29.59 -37.19 -15.20
C ALA A 111 28.99 -35.93 -15.86
N MET A 112 29.33 -35.67 -17.13
CA MET A 112 28.77 -34.54 -17.88
C MET A 112 27.27 -34.72 -18.13
N GLY A 113 26.81 -35.96 -18.39
CA GLY A 113 25.39 -36.27 -18.53
C GLY A 113 24.59 -36.01 -17.25
N VAL A 114 25.14 -36.39 -16.09
CA VAL A 114 24.50 -36.14 -14.79
C VAL A 114 24.45 -34.65 -14.47
N ALA A 115 25.53 -33.91 -14.74
CA ALA A 115 25.57 -32.47 -14.55
C ALA A 115 24.53 -31.74 -15.42
N LEU A 116 24.35 -32.17 -16.67
CA LEU A 116 23.34 -31.61 -17.57
C LEU A 116 21.92 -31.86 -17.05
N ILE A 117 21.63 -33.07 -16.57
CA ILE A 117 20.32 -33.42 -16.01
C ILE A 117 20.04 -32.60 -14.74
N ALA A 118 21.04 -32.42 -13.87
CA ALA A 118 20.91 -31.60 -12.68
C ALA A 118 20.64 -30.12 -13.00
N ALA A 119 21.33 -29.56 -14.02
CA ALA A 119 21.10 -28.20 -14.47
C ALA A 119 19.69 -27.99 -15.05
N ILE A 120 19.20 -28.95 -15.84
CA ILE A 120 17.83 -28.94 -16.38
C ILE A 120 16.80 -29.05 -15.25
N GLY A 121 17.03 -29.93 -14.28
CA GLY A 121 16.17 -30.06 -13.09
C GLY A 121 16.11 -28.78 -12.26
N GLY A 122 17.24 -28.10 -12.07
CA GLY A 122 17.32 -26.80 -11.40
C GLY A 122 16.54 -25.70 -12.12
N LEU A 123 16.64 -25.65 -13.46
CA LEU A 123 15.88 -24.70 -14.28
C LEU A 123 14.37 -24.93 -14.20
N ILE A 124 13.93 -26.20 -14.22
CA ILE A 124 12.50 -26.55 -14.10
C ILE A 124 11.99 -26.16 -12.70
N ALA A 125 12.75 -26.47 -11.64
CA ALA A 125 12.38 -26.10 -10.27
C ALA A 125 12.27 -24.58 -10.09
N TYR A 126 13.21 -23.82 -10.66
CA TYR A 126 13.18 -22.35 -10.65
C TYR A 126 11.97 -21.79 -11.40
N ALA A 127 11.66 -22.33 -12.59
CA ALA A 127 10.51 -21.92 -13.39
C ALA A 127 9.17 -22.18 -12.67
N MET A 128 9.03 -23.32 -12.00
CA MET A 128 7.85 -23.64 -11.19
C MET A 128 7.71 -22.69 -9.99
N HIS A 129 8.82 -22.30 -9.36
CA HIS A 129 8.79 -21.36 -8.25
C HIS A 129 8.38 -19.95 -8.71
N ALA A 130 8.93 -19.48 -9.84
CA ALA A 130 8.57 -18.18 -10.44
C ALA A 130 7.09 -18.10 -10.84
N GLY A 131 6.50 -19.20 -11.34
CA GLY A 131 5.07 -19.29 -11.61
C GLY A 131 4.22 -19.13 -10.34
N ALA A 132 4.56 -19.86 -9.28
CA ALA A 132 3.85 -19.78 -8.00
C ALA A 132 3.96 -18.39 -7.34
N LEU A 133 5.09 -17.70 -7.51
CA LEU A 133 5.28 -16.30 -7.08
C LEU A 133 4.38 -15.34 -7.87
N SER A 134 4.22 -15.55 -9.17
CA SER A 134 3.36 -14.75 -10.03
C SER A 134 1.88 -14.89 -9.66
N ASP A 135 1.45 -16.10 -9.31
CA ASP A 135 0.08 -16.34 -8.86
C ASP A 135 -0.19 -15.69 -7.50
N LYS A 136 0.76 -15.75 -6.56
CA LYS A 136 0.67 -15.03 -5.28
C LYS A 136 0.61 -13.52 -5.47
N LEU A 137 1.37 -12.95 -6.41
CA LEU A 137 1.32 -11.52 -6.72
C LEU A 137 -0.03 -11.13 -7.33
N LYS A 138 -0.60 -11.95 -8.22
CA LYS A 138 -1.95 -11.71 -8.76
C LYS A 138 -3.03 -11.81 -7.69
N GLN A 139 -2.91 -12.76 -6.76
CA GLN A 139 -3.84 -12.89 -5.63
C GLN A 139 -3.73 -11.69 -4.68
N ALA A 140 -2.52 -11.31 -4.28
CA ALA A 140 -2.28 -10.15 -3.45
C ALA A 140 -2.74 -8.85 -4.13
N GLN A 141 -2.54 -8.69 -5.44
CA GLN A 141 -3.07 -7.55 -6.19
C GLN A 141 -4.61 -7.55 -6.25
N ARG A 142 -5.25 -8.71 -6.36
CA ARG A 142 -6.72 -8.81 -6.30
C ARG A 142 -7.24 -8.45 -4.91
N GLU A 143 -6.57 -8.89 -3.85
CA GLU A 143 -6.91 -8.53 -2.46
C GLU A 143 -6.71 -7.03 -2.21
N LEU A 144 -5.62 -6.44 -2.71
CA LEU A 144 -5.40 -4.99 -2.65
C LEU A 144 -6.46 -4.22 -3.44
N LYS A 145 -6.86 -4.71 -4.61
CA LYS A 145 -7.92 -4.09 -5.43
C LYS A 145 -9.32 -4.19 -4.80
N VAL A 146 -9.55 -5.17 -3.92
CA VAL A 146 -10.74 -5.25 -3.07
C VAL A 146 -10.62 -4.33 -1.84
N THR A 147 -9.40 -4.00 -1.42
CA THR A 147 -9.11 -3.13 -0.26
C THR A 147 -9.11 -1.64 -0.62
N GLU A 148 -8.85 -1.29 -1.87
CA GLU A 148 -8.93 0.10 -2.33
C GLU A 148 -10.39 0.56 -2.44
N MET A 149 -10.74 1.61 -1.68
CA MET A 149 -12.05 2.26 -1.76
C MET A 149 -12.33 2.67 -3.21
N GLN A 150 -13.37 2.09 -3.80
CA GLN A 150 -13.78 2.40 -5.17
C GLN A 150 -14.58 3.70 -5.19
N ALA A 151 -14.41 4.51 -6.24
CA ALA A 151 -15.24 5.70 -6.41
C ALA A 151 -16.72 5.30 -6.58
N PRO A 152 -17.66 5.98 -5.92
CA PRO A 152 -19.08 5.68 -6.06
C PRO A 152 -19.57 6.07 -7.46
N ALA A 153 -20.30 5.16 -8.11
CA ALA A 153 -20.87 5.35 -9.44
C ALA A 153 -22.13 6.22 -9.44
N SER A 154 -22.88 6.20 -8.33
CA SER A 154 -24.11 6.97 -8.15
C SER A 154 -24.26 7.43 -6.71
N LYS A 155 -25.19 8.35 -6.48
CA LYS A 155 -25.53 8.88 -5.16
C LYS A 155 -26.99 8.57 -4.85
N GLN A 156 -27.25 7.97 -3.68
CA GLN A 156 -28.60 7.67 -3.21
C GLN A 156 -28.79 8.19 -1.80
N ALA A 157 -29.90 8.89 -1.57
CA ALA A 157 -30.24 9.46 -0.28
C ALA A 157 -31.33 8.62 0.40
N TYR A 158 -31.12 8.27 1.66
CA TYR A 158 -32.03 7.47 2.46
C TYR A 158 -32.37 8.22 3.74
N ARG A 159 -33.66 8.42 3.98
CA ARG A 159 -34.14 9.00 5.24
C ARG A 159 -34.47 7.88 6.21
N VAL A 160 -33.83 7.86 7.38
CA VAL A 160 -33.99 6.81 8.38
C VAL A 160 -34.35 7.42 9.73
N GLN A 161 -35.25 6.78 10.48
CA GLN A 161 -35.63 7.23 11.82
C GLN A 161 -34.81 6.48 12.87
N LEU A 162 -34.50 7.18 13.97
CA LEU A 162 -33.83 6.56 15.12
C LEU A 162 -34.81 5.66 15.85
N ALA A 163 -34.41 4.41 16.07
CA ALA A 163 -35.09 3.54 17.01
C ALA A 163 -34.57 3.83 18.42
N GLN A 164 -35.47 3.90 19.41
CA GLN A 164 -35.15 4.10 20.83
C GLN A 164 -34.53 2.86 21.50
N SER A 165 -34.50 1.72 20.80
CA SER A 165 -33.84 0.49 21.24
C SER A 165 -33.17 -0.16 20.05
N LYS A 166 -32.05 -0.88 20.26
CA LYS A 166 -31.32 -1.59 19.19
C LYS A 166 -32.29 -2.53 18.41
N PRO A 167 -32.56 -2.25 17.13
CA PRO A 167 -33.41 -3.10 16.31
C PRO A 167 -32.81 -4.50 16.14
N GLY A 168 -33.67 -5.53 16.19
CA GLY A 168 -33.28 -6.92 15.91
C GLY A 168 -33.27 -7.28 14.41
N ARG A 169 -33.71 -6.36 13.55
CA ARG A 169 -33.72 -6.49 12.08
C ARG A 169 -33.25 -5.18 11.46
N PRO A 170 -32.73 -5.21 10.22
CA PRO A 170 -32.38 -4.00 9.48
C PRO A 170 -33.54 -3.02 9.43
N THR A 171 -33.28 -1.78 9.87
CA THR A 171 -34.20 -0.66 9.69
C THR A 171 -34.25 -0.23 8.23
N LEU A 172 -33.15 -0.42 7.51
CA LEU A 172 -33.03 -0.16 6.09
C LEU A 172 -32.27 -1.31 5.42
N SER A 173 -32.95 -2.05 4.54
CA SER A 173 -32.34 -3.08 3.69
C SER A 173 -31.99 -2.47 2.34
N LEU A 174 -30.70 -2.31 2.09
CA LEU A 174 -30.16 -1.63 0.91
C LEU A 174 -29.77 -2.60 -0.20
N GLY A 175 -29.49 -3.85 0.16
CA GLY A 175 -28.90 -4.81 -0.76
C GLY A 175 -27.39 -4.59 -0.93
N TRP A 176 -26.66 -5.63 -1.34
CA TRP A 176 -25.28 -5.46 -1.78
C TRP A 176 -25.20 -4.65 -3.09
N MET A 177 -24.57 -3.47 -3.04
CA MET A 177 -24.55 -2.53 -4.17
C MET A 177 -23.32 -2.72 -5.06
N GLN A 178 -23.55 -3.26 -6.26
CA GLN A 178 -22.58 -3.31 -7.35
C GLN A 178 -23.18 -2.67 -8.61
N PRO A 179 -22.64 -1.56 -9.12
CA PRO A 179 -21.41 -0.86 -8.69
C PRO A 179 -21.58 -0.11 -7.34
N PRO A 180 -20.48 0.26 -6.67
CA PRO A 180 -20.52 1.01 -5.41
C PRO A 180 -21.24 2.35 -5.53
N GLN A 181 -21.89 2.79 -4.47
CA GLN A 181 -22.70 4.01 -4.44
C GLN A 181 -22.40 4.85 -3.20
N MET A 182 -22.60 6.16 -3.31
CA MET A 182 -22.57 7.08 -2.18
C MET A 182 -23.93 7.08 -1.50
N LEU A 183 -23.97 6.58 -0.27
CA LEU A 183 -25.15 6.53 0.60
C LEU A 183 -25.22 7.80 1.44
N ASP A 184 -26.18 8.67 1.14
CA ASP A 184 -26.50 9.84 1.97
C ASP A 184 -27.60 9.46 2.97
N LEU A 185 -27.21 9.11 4.19
CA LEU A 185 -28.15 8.82 5.27
C LEU A 185 -28.59 10.13 5.94
N ILE A 186 -29.88 10.40 5.91
CA ILE A 186 -30.51 11.56 6.53
C ILE A 186 -31.28 11.10 7.75
N VAL A 187 -30.79 11.47 8.93
CA VAL A 187 -31.36 11.07 10.22
C VAL A 187 -31.96 12.30 10.89
N PRO A 188 -33.29 12.45 10.98
CA PRO A 188 -33.91 13.51 11.74
C PRO A 188 -33.69 13.27 13.23
N VAL A 189 -33.13 14.26 13.92
CA VAL A 189 -32.86 14.26 15.37
C VAL A 189 -33.65 15.38 16.04
N VAL A 190 -34.88 15.60 15.57
CA VAL A 190 -35.75 16.72 15.99
C VAL A 190 -36.14 16.60 17.47
N GLU A 191 -36.39 15.36 17.91
CA GLU A 191 -36.83 15.01 19.27
C GLU A 191 -35.66 14.97 20.27
N GLU A 192 -34.43 14.94 19.78
CA GLU A 192 -33.25 14.83 20.61
C GLU A 192 -32.81 16.20 21.17
N PRO A 193 -32.54 16.31 22.49
CA PRO A 193 -32.13 17.56 23.11
C PRO A 193 -30.69 17.97 22.79
N TYR A 194 -29.91 17.06 22.20
CA TYR A 194 -28.47 17.22 21.99
C TYR A 194 -28.14 18.04 20.73
N GLY A 195 -27.10 18.87 20.79
CA GLY A 195 -26.61 19.66 19.66
C GLY A 195 -25.52 18.97 18.85
N THR A 196 -24.73 18.12 19.51
CA THR A 196 -23.65 17.34 18.90
C THR A 196 -23.77 15.88 19.29
N PHE A 197 -23.32 15.00 18.40
CA PHE A 197 -23.50 13.56 18.50
C PHE A 197 -22.18 12.83 18.24
N GLN A 198 -22.04 11.68 18.87
CA GLN A 198 -21.10 10.64 18.50
C GLN A 198 -21.88 9.56 17.76
N ILE A 199 -21.33 9.11 16.63
CA ILE A 199 -21.93 8.06 15.82
C ILE A 199 -20.92 6.94 15.73
N THR A 200 -21.33 5.77 16.18
CA THR A 200 -20.52 4.56 16.16
C THR A 200 -21.16 3.57 15.21
N ILE A 201 -20.39 3.07 14.24
CA ILE A 201 -20.82 2.07 13.27
C ILE A 201 -20.09 0.78 13.61
N ASP A 202 -20.85 -0.19 14.12
CA ASP A 202 -20.37 -1.52 14.43
C ASP A 202 -21.02 -2.52 13.46
N LYS A 203 -20.29 -3.53 13.00
CA LYS A 203 -20.86 -4.65 12.24
C LYS A 203 -21.63 -5.57 13.20
N ALA A 204 -22.54 -6.40 12.68
CA ALA A 204 -23.35 -7.31 13.49
C ALA A 204 -22.54 -8.29 14.35
N ASP A 205 -21.31 -8.62 13.92
CA ASP A 205 -20.34 -9.44 14.67
C ASP A 205 -19.66 -8.70 15.84
N GLY A 206 -19.96 -7.41 16.03
CA GLY A 206 -19.39 -6.56 17.07
C GLY A 206 -18.12 -5.81 16.65
N THR A 207 -17.63 -6.00 15.41
CA THR A 207 -16.45 -5.30 14.91
C THR A 207 -16.77 -3.83 14.69
N ARG A 208 -16.00 -2.94 15.33
CA ARG A 208 -16.12 -1.51 15.09
C ARG A 208 -15.54 -1.13 13.74
N VAL A 209 -16.37 -0.58 12.87
CA VAL A 209 -15.95 -0.12 11.54
C VAL A 209 -15.57 1.35 11.58
N MET A 210 -16.37 2.18 12.24
CA MET A 210 -16.12 3.61 12.28
C MET A 210 -16.68 4.23 13.55
N GLN A 211 -16.02 5.29 14.01
CA GLN A 211 -16.52 6.15 15.06
C GLN A 211 -16.27 7.59 14.69
N ILE A 212 -17.31 8.40 14.71
CA ILE A 212 -17.24 9.82 14.39
C ILE A 212 -17.68 10.61 15.60
N HIS A 213 -16.81 11.51 16.06
CA HIS A 213 -17.05 12.32 17.23
C HIS A 213 -17.57 13.70 16.86
N ARG A 214 -18.41 14.26 17.75
CA ARG A 214 -18.85 15.66 17.74
C ARG A 214 -19.45 16.10 16.39
N ILE A 215 -20.24 15.25 15.76
CA ILE A 215 -21.04 15.63 14.60
C ILE A 215 -22.14 16.58 15.07
N ALA A 216 -22.17 17.79 14.54
CA ALA A 216 -23.25 18.72 14.80
C ALA A 216 -24.48 18.38 13.94
N ARG A 217 -25.67 18.54 14.50
CA ARG A 217 -26.90 18.57 13.69
C ARG A 217 -26.93 19.85 12.84
N ASP A 218 -27.57 19.78 11.68
CA ASP A 218 -27.78 20.95 10.84
C ASP A 218 -28.88 21.88 11.37
N SER A 219 -29.13 22.99 10.68
CA SER A 219 -30.20 23.95 11.04
C SER A 219 -31.60 23.36 10.94
N ASN A 220 -31.77 22.27 10.18
CA ASN A 220 -33.03 21.53 10.03
C ASN A 220 -33.18 20.43 11.09
N LYS A 221 -32.25 20.35 12.06
CA LYS A 221 -32.17 19.29 13.07
C LYS A 221 -32.03 17.88 12.46
N GLU A 222 -31.27 17.79 11.38
CA GLU A 222 -30.92 16.53 10.73
C GLU A 222 -29.42 16.28 10.87
N ILE A 223 -29.05 15.00 10.92
CA ILE A 223 -27.69 14.54 10.72
C ILE A 223 -27.63 13.91 9.33
N ARG A 224 -26.64 14.34 8.54
CA ARG A 224 -26.40 13.83 7.19
C ARG A 224 -25.06 13.12 7.16
N LEU A 225 -25.06 11.84 6.81
CA LEU A 225 -23.85 11.03 6.69
C LEU A 225 -23.71 10.56 5.26
N GLY A 226 -22.64 10.99 4.59
CA GLY A 226 -22.23 10.44 3.30
C GLY A 226 -21.30 9.27 3.52
N LEU A 227 -21.75 8.06 3.17
CA LEU A 227 -21.01 6.81 3.32
C LEU A 227 -20.81 6.18 1.96
N ASN A 228 -19.57 5.87 1.59
CA ASN A 228 -19.31 5.11 0.37
C ASN A 228 -19.58 3.63 0.62
N SER A 229 -20.47 2.99 -0.15
CA SER A 229 -20.80 1.58 0.01
C SER A 229 -19.60 0.66 -0.18
N SER A 230 -18.57 1.07 -0.94
CA SER A 230 -17.34 0.27 -1.09
C SER A 230 -16.51 0.17 0.18
N ALA A 231 -16.72 1.06 1.16
CA ALA A 231 -16.02 1.02 2.44
C ALA A 231 -16.63 -0.03 3.39
N PHE A 232 -17.76 -0.62 3.03
CA PHE A 232 -18.47 -1.64 3.79
C PHE A 232 -18.50 -2.93 2.98
N GLY A 233 -18.36 -4.06 3.67
CA GLY A 233 -18.57 -5.38 3.09
C GLY A 233 -20.05 -5.78 3.19
N PRO A 234 -20.42 -6.96 2.66
CA PRO A 234 -21.78 -7.45 2.82
C PRO A 234 -22.09 -7.76 4.29
N GLY A 235 -23.34 -7.50 4.70
CA GLY A 235 -23.88 -7.81 6.02
C GLY A 235 -24.55 -6.64 6.74
N ASP A 236 -24.88 -6.87 8.01
CA ASP A 236 -25.61 -5.93 8.85
C ASP A 236 -24.69 -5.00 9.64
N TYR A 237 -25.03 -3.71 9.66
CA TYR A 237 -24.30 -2.65 10.33
C TYR A 237 -25.21 -1.91 11.29
N VAL A 238 -24.80 -1.81 12.55
CA VAL A 238 -25.50 -1.12 13.63
C VAL A 238 -24.86 0.24 13.84
N LEU A 239 -25.62 1.29 13.57
CA LEU A 239 -25.26 2.66 13.85
C LEU A 239 -25.86 3.05 15.19
N LYS A 240 -25.01 3.35 16.15
CA LYS A 240 -25.39 3.88 17.47
C LYS A 240 -25.18 5.38 17.48
N PHE A 241 -26.21 6.12 17.86
CA PHE A 241 -26.18 7.56 18.02
C PHE A 241 -26.18 7.90 19.51
N GLU A 242 -25.19 8.67 19.93
CA GLU A 242 -25.05 9.14 21.31
C GLU A 242 -24.93 10.66 21.31
N GLY A 243 -25.77 11.36 22.06
CA GLY A 243 -25.70 12.81 22.20
C GLY A 243 -24.68 13.24 23.25
N TYR A 244 -23.96 14.33 22.98
CA TYR A 244 -23.15 14.99 24.00
C TYR A 244 -24.02 15.93 24.84
N THR A 245 -23.98 15.74 26.16
CA THR A 245 -24.54 16.71 27.10
C THR A 245 -23.67 17.96 27.16
N TRP A 246 -24.17 19.04 27.77
CA TRP A 246 -23.39 20.26 28.02
C TRP A 246 -22.11 20.02 28.86
N LYS A 247 -22.08 18.93 29.64
CA LYS A 247 -20.90 18.49 30.40
C LYS A 247 -19.93 17.63 29.58
N GLY A 248 -20.25 17.35 28.32
CA GLY A 248 -19.47 16.47 27.45
C GLY A 248 -19.67 14.97 27.68
N GLN A 249 -20.66 14.57 28.48
CA GLN A 249 -20.99 13.16 28.69
C GLN A 249 -21.85 12.61 27.56
N LEU A 250 -21.60 11.38 27.14
CA LEU A 250 -22.37 10.68 26.12
C LEU A 250 -23.64 10.08 26.73
N GLN A 251 -24.77 10.32 26.07
CA GLN A 251 -26.05 9.69 26.39
C GLN A 251 -26.63 9.03 25.13
N PRO A 252 -27.23 7.83 25.25
CA PRO A 252 -27.81 7.15 24.09
C PRO A 252 -29.00 7.95 23.55
N ALA A 253 -28.96 8.24 22.25
CA ALA A 253 -30.05 8.92 21.53
C ALA A 253 -30.86 7.93 20.67
N GLY A 254 -30.20 6.94 20.08
CA GLY A 254 -30.90 5.90 19.33
C GLY A 254 -30.01 5.03 18.48
N TRP A 255 -30.65 4.15 17.71
CA TRP A 255 -29.99 3.18 16.84
C TRP A 255 -30.63 3.15 15.45
N VAL A 256 -29.81 2.85 14.44
CA VAL A 256 -30.23 2.49 13.09
C VAL A 256 -29.49 1.23 12.69
N VAL A 257 -30.16 0.27 12.05
CA VAL A 257 -29.49 -0.91 11.48
C VAL A 257 -29.62 -0.86 9.96
N LEU A 258 -28.49 -0.96 9.27
CA LEU A 258 -28.40 -1.03 7.81
C LEU A 258 -28.06 -2.46 7.41
N GLY A 259 -28.85 -3.05 6.52
CA GLY A 259 -28.57 -4.36 5.93
C GLY A 259 -28.01 -4.21 4.52
N LEU A 260 -26.77 -4.64 4.31
CA LEU A 260 -26.06 -4.66 3.03
C LEU A 260 -25.88 -6.10 2.51
N GLU A 261 -26.88 -6.95 2.71
CA GLU A 261 -26.90 -8.35 2.22
C GLU A 261 -27.29 -8.48 0.74
#